data_AF-A0A838V1D8-F1
#
_entry.id   AF-A0A838V1D8-F1
#
_cell.length_a   1.000
_cell.length_b   1.000
_cell.length_c   1.000
_cell.angle_alpha   90.00
_cell.angle_beta   90.00
_cell.angle_gamma   90.00
#
_symmetry.space_group_name_H-M   'P 1'
#
loop_
_entity.id
_entity.type
_entity.pdbx_description
1 polymer ?
#
loop_
_entity_poly.entity_id
_entity_poly.type
_entity_poly.pdbx_seq_one_letter_code
_entity_poly.pdbx_strand_id
1 'polypeptide(L)'
;LTAAGLRFTTIIASAVAPKRAYGLAGADVQLTTDGGHSWQAVTPTSRHPGNLTIDPANPQTVYAGFSYPIGLDRTTDGGTSWQATLP
;
A
#
# COMPACT_ATOMS: atom_id res chain seq x y z
N LEU A 1 3.62 -17.32 8.34
CA LEU A 1 2.77 -17.50 7.15
C LEU A 1 3.59 -17.04 5.96
N THR A 2 4.13 -17.96 5.16
CA THR A 2 4.79 -17.65 3.90
C THR A 2 3.74 -17.16 2.89
N ALA A 3 4.11 -16.26 1.98
CA ALA A 3 3.24 -15.52 1.05
C ALA A 3 2.42 -16.37 0.04
N ALA A 4 2.22 -17.67 0.27
CA ALA A 4 1.74 -18.68 -0.67
C ALA A 4 0.26 -18.56 -1.12
N GLY A 5 -0.38 -17.40 -0.98
CA GLY A 5 -1.76 -17.19 -1.43
C GLY A 5 -2.11 -15.77 -1.86
N LEU A 6 -1.20 -14.80 -1.72
CA LEU A 6 -1.48 -13.43 -2.14
C LEU A 6 -1.24 -13.28 -3.65
N ARG A 7 -2.29 -12.92 -4.37
CA ARG A 7 -2.18 -12.51 -5.78
C ARG A 7 -2.11 -10.99 -5.84
N PHE A 8 -0.94 -10.47 -6.20
CA PHE A 8 -0.75 -9.04 -6.36
C PHE A 8 -1.24 -8.55 -7.73
N THR A 9 -1.99 -7.47 -7.75
CA THR A 9 -2.35 -6.74 -8.99
C THR A 9 -1.38 -5.59 -9.26
N THR A 10 -0.76 -5.04 -8.21
CA THR A 10 0.31 -4.05 -8.31
C THR A 10 1.33 -4.27 -7.20
N ILE A 11 2.58 -3.86 -7.45
CA ILE A 11 3.65 -3.77 -6.45
C ILE A 11 4.43 -2.49 -6.74
N ILE A 12 4.69 -1.69 -5.70
CA ILE A 12 5.55 -0.51 -5.74
C ILE A 12 6.65 -0.66 -4.70
N ALA A 13 7.91 -0.51 -5.10
CA ALA A 13 9.07 -0.64 -4.23
C ALA A 13 9.61 0.73 -3.81
N SER A 14 10.18 0.83 -2.61
CA SER A 14 10.87 2.03 -2.17
C SER A 14 12.23 2.18 -2.86
N ALA A 15 12.52 3.40 -3.33
CA ALA A 15 13.83 3.75 -3.86
C ALA A 15 14.90 3.96 -2.77
N VAL A 16 14.50 4.27 -1.54
CA VAL A 16 15.40 4.68 -0.44
C VAL A 16 15.38 3.74 0.77
N ALA A 17 14.43 2.80 0.82
CA ALA A 17 14.36 1.74 1.82
C ALA A 17 14.38 0.37 1.12
N PRO A 18 15.57 -0.20 0.84
CA PRO A 18 15.65 -1.51 0.23
C PRO A 18 14.89 -2.54 1.08
N LYS A 19 14.23 -3.49 0.44
CA LYS A 19 13.32 -4.48 1.06
C LYS A 19 11.94 -3.96 1.46
N ARG A 20 11.66 -2.66 1.37
CA ARG A 20 10.31 -2.11 1.55
C ARG A 20 9.56 -2.03 0.23
N ALA A 21 8.36 -2.59 0.21
CA ALA A 21 7.42 -2.44 -0.89
C ALA A 21 5.97 -2.49 -0.40
N TYR A 22 5.08 -1.89 -1.18
CA TYR A 22 3.64 -2.01 -0.99
C TYR A 22 3.05 -2.73 -2.19
N GLY A 23 2.01 -3.52 -1.97
CA GLY A 23 1.31 -4.22 -3.03
C GLY A 23 -0.20 -4.21 -2.82
N LEU A 24 -0.95 -4.32 -3.90
CA LEU A 24 -2.39 -4.52 -3.84
C LEU A 24 -2.70 -6.00 -4.00
N ALA A 25 -3.37 -6.57 -3.00
CA ALA A 25 -3.85 -7.95 -3.04
C ALA A 25 -5.33 -7.97 -2.64
N GLY A 26 -6.22 -8.20 -3.61
CA GLY A 26 -7.66 -8.08 -3.38
C GLY A 26 -8.07 -6.63 -3.08
N ALA A 27 -8.75 -6.41 -1.96
CA ALA A 27 -9.11 -5.08 -1.46
C ALA A 27 -7.99 -4.45 -0.60
N ASP A 28 -6.93 -5.21 -0.33
CA ASP A 28 -5.95 -4.86 0.69
C ASP A 28 -4.70 -4.21 0.13
N VAL A 29 -4.20 -3.20 0.86
CA VAL A 29 -2.83 -2.73 0.72
C VAL A 29 -1.97 -3.60 1.63
N GLN A 30 -0.96 -4.25 1.08
CA GLN A 30 -0.02 -5.10 1.79
C GLN A 30 1.34 -4.40 1.85
N LEU A 31 2.01 -4.47 3.00
CA LEU A 31 3.37 -3.98 3.21
C LEU A 31 4.31 -5.17 3.40
N THR A 32 5.47 -5.11 2.75
CA THR A 32 6.64 -5.89 3.13
C THR A 32 7.78 -4.96 3.54
N THR A 33 8.57 -5.38 4.52
CA THR A 33 9.80 -4.72 4.95
C THR A 33 11.01 -5.66 4.88
N ASP A 34 10.80 -6.90 4.44
CA ASP A 34 11.80 -7.96 4.40
C ASP A 34 12.11 -8.41 2.96
N GLY A 35 11.63 -7.69 1.95
CA GLY A 35 11.91 -7.98 0.53
C GLY A 35 10.96 -9.02 -0.04
N GLY A 36 9.75 -9.11 0.51
CA GLY A 36 8.68 -9.98 0.02
C GLY A 36 8.68 -11.39 0.62
N HIS A 37 9.48 -11.65 1.66
CA HIS A 37 9.41 -12.92 2.40
C HIS A 37 8.11 -13.01 3.21
N SER A 38 7.66 -11.88 3.75
CA SER A 38 6.37 -11.71 4.40
C SER A 38 5.68 -10.41 3.99
N TRP A 39 4.35 -10.45 4.08
CA TRP A 39 3.46 -9.33 3.76
C TRP A 39 2.42 -9.18 4.85
N GLN A 40 2.11 -7.94 5.22
CA GLN A 40 1.11 -7.61 6.22
C GLN A 40 0.10 -6.62 5.64
N ALA A 41 -1.19 -6.88 5.88
CA ALA A 41 -2.25 -5.96 5.48
C ALA A 41 -2.14 -4.66 6.29
N VAL A 42 -2.11 -3.54 5.59
CA VAL A 42 -2.06 -2.16 6.08
C VAL A 42 -3.16 -1.33 5.42
N THR A 43 -4.28 -1.97 5.05
CA THR A 43 -5.34 -1.44 4.19
C THR A 43 -6.12 -0.28 4.83
N PRO A 44 -6.51 0.74 4.05
CA PRO A 44 -7.58 1.66 4.45
C PRO A 44 -8.92 0.91 4.50
N THR A 45 -9.46 0.70 5.69
CA THR A 45 -10.67 -0.12 5.88
C THR A 45 -11.92 0.62 5.38
N SER A 46 -12.32 0.33 4.13
CA SER A 46 -13.70 0.38 3.56
C SER A 46 -13.74 0.44 2.03
N ARG A 47 -12.59 0.64 1.34
CA ARG A 47 -12.55 0.89 -0.11
C ARG A 47 -11.48 0.06 -0.80
N HIS A 48 -11.68 -0.18 -2.10
CA HIS A 48 -10.76 -0.95 -2.94
C HIS A 48 -9.89 0.00 -3.77
N PRO A 49 -8.62 0.20 -3.43
CA PRO A 49 -7.75 1.05 -4.23
C PRO A 49 -7.43 0.39 -5.58
N GLY A 50 -7.44 1.18 -6.65
CA GLY A 50 -7.06 0.75 -8.00
C GLY A 50 -5.57 0.92 -8.28
N ASN A 51 -4.91 1.81 -7.54
CA ASN A 51 -3.51 2.16 -7.74
C ASN A 51 -2.85 2.61 -6.43
N LEU A 52 -1.53 2.45 -6.38
CA LEU A 52 -0.68 2.95 -5.31
C LEU A 52 0.47 3.78 -5.89
N THR A 53 0.93 4.77 -5.15
CA THR A 53 2.24 5.39 -5.38
C THR A 53 2.92 5.69 -4.04
N ILE A 54 4.25 5.62 -4.02
CA ILE A 54 5.08 5.87 -2.85
C ILE A 54 5.80 7.20 -3.02
N ASP A 55 5.90 7.98 -1.95
CA ASP A 55 6.79 9.15 -1.96
C ASP A 55 8.25 8.67 -2.06
N PRO A 56 8.99 9.06 -3.12
CA PRO A 56 10.35 8.58 -3.32
C PRO A 56 11.33 9.07 -2.24
N ALA A 57 11.04 10.17 -1.55
CA ALA A 57 11.87 10.71 -0.48
C ALA A 57 11.49 10.12 0.89
N ASN A 58 10.23 9.74 1.09
CA ASN A 58 9.77 9.15 2.36
C ASN A 58 8.87 7.93 2.12
N PRO A 59 9.40 6.70 2.25
CA PRO A 59 8.64 5.49 1.97
C PRO A 59 7.63 5.09 3.05
N GLN A 60 7.46 5.89 4.10
CA GLN A 60 6.29 5.78 4.99
C GLN A 60 5.07 6.50 4.40
N THR A 61 5.27 7.37 3.40
CA THR A 61 4.19 8.09 2.74
C THR A 61 3.77 7.36 1.46
N VAL A 62 2.51 6.91 1.44
CA VAL A 62 1.91 6.19 0.31
C VAL A 62 0.55 6.79 0.02
N TYR A 63 0.21 6.86 -1.26
CA TYR A 63 -1.07 7.34 -1.75
C TYR A 63 -1.81 6.21 -2.44
N ALA A 64 -3.10 6.09 -2.13
CA ALA A 64 -4.01 5.09 -2.69
C ALA A 64 -5.13 5.80 -3.45
N GLY A 65 -5.26 5.50 -4.74
CA GLY A 65 -6.29 6.06 -5.60
C GLY A 65 -7.49 5.12 -5.71
N PHE A 66 -8.70 5.70 -5.70
CA PHE A 66 -9.96 4.98 -5.74
C PHE A 66 -10.84 5.48 -6.88
N SER A 67 -11.58 4.56 -7.51
CA SER A 67 -12.49 4.89 -8.61
C SER A 67 -13.97 4.89 -8.19
N TYR A 68 -14.35 4.18 -7.12
CA TYR A 68 -15.74 4.15 -6.66
C TYR A 68 -15.86 3.94 -5.13
N PRO A 69 -16.29 4.97 -4.37
CA PRO A 69 -16.35 6.37 -4.80
C PRO A 69 -14.96 6.83 -5.27
N ILE A 70 -14.91 7.88 -6.09
CA ILE A 70 -13.63 8.51 -6.45
C ILE A 70 -12.99 9.07 -5.17
N GLY A 71 -11.67 8.99 -5.05
CA GLY A 71 -10.97 9.67 -3.96
C GLY A 71 -9.51 9.28 -3.88
N LEU A 72 -8.84 9.87 -2.90
CA LEU A 72 -7.41 9.70 -2.68
C LEU A 72 -7.16 9.62 -1.17
N ASP A 73 -6.68 8.48 -0.71
CA ASP A 73 -6.24 8.34 0.67
C ASP A 73 -4.72 8.34 0.73
N ARG A 74 -4.19 8.85 1.83
CA ARG A 74 -2.76 8.94 2.10
C ARG A 74 -2.46 8.40 3.48
N THR A 75 -1.38 7.63 3.59
CA THR A 75 -0.70 7.36 4.85
C THR A 75 0.62 8.15 4.92
N THR A 76 1.09 8.43 6.12
CA THR A 76 2.43 8.97 6.41
C THR A 76 3.22 8.13 7.41
N ASP A 77 2.62 7.04 7.89
CA ASP A 77 3.11 6.19 8.97
C ASP A 77 3.23 4.72 8.50
N GLY A 78 3.43 4.54 7.20
CA GLY A 78 3.67 3.25 6.59
C GLY A 78 2.42 2.39 6.42
N GLY A 79 1.23 2.98 6.53
CA GLY A 79 -0.06 2.31 6.41
C GLY A 79 -0.69 1.93 7.75
N THR A 80 -0.15 2.43 8.87
CA THR A 80 -0.77 2.28 10.20
C THR A 80 -2.08 3.06 10.27
N SER A 81 -2.12 4.24 9.65
CA SER A 81 -3.33 5.04 9.46
C SER A 81 -3.40 5.63 8.05
N TRP A 82 -4.62 5.83 7.57
CA TRP A 82 -4.92 6.43 6.27
C TRP A 82 -5.89 7.60 6.45
N GLN A 83 -5.64 8.68 5.72
CA GLN A 83 -6.44 9.89 5.73
C GLN A 83 -6.92 10.20 4.31
N ALA A 84 -8.21 10.46 4.16
CA ALA A 84 -8.76 10.97 2.91
C ALA A 84 -8.20 12.38 2.65
N THR A 85 -7.51 12.53 1.51
CA THR A 85 -6.93 13.80 1.06
C THR A 85 -7.75 14.47 -0.04
N LEU A 86 -8.63 13.70 -0.70
CA LEU A 86 -9.69 14.19 -1.58
C LEU A 86 -11.02 13.57 -1.13
N PRO A 87 -12.04 14.37 -0.79
CA PRO A 87 -13.40 13.87 -0.56
C PRO A 87 -14.07 13.42 -1.86
#